data_AF-A0A4P9W2M2-F1
#
_entry.id   AF-A0A4P9W2M2-F1
#
_cell.length_a   1.000
_cell.length_b   1.000
_cell.length_c   1.000
_cell.angle_alpha   90.00
_cell.angle_beta   90.00
_cell.angle_gamma   90.00
#
_symmetry.space_group_name_H-M   'P 1'
#
loop_
_entity.id
_entity.type
_entity.pdbx_description
1 polymer ?
#
loop_
_entity_poly.entity_id
_entity_poly.type
_entity_poly.pdbx_seq_one_letter_code
_entity_poly.pdbx_strand_id
1 'polypeptide(L)'
;MACPSANHRESHRVVPILVFLHFGSFSFLPTEGLYQNILLLLIALPLHTASLSTTPWSPLDTLSLLLSILFLLGETIADNQQRAFQELKSAGRDPTGHGFVSEGLFAYSRHPNFFCEMGFWWGVYAFAAAATGGAGVHWTIVGPALLTLLFQGSTAFTEWISGRKYPFYKVYQRVTSRLIPLPRSETVQEAAERLKLL
;
A
#
# COMPACT_ATOMS: atom_id res chain seq x y z
N MET A 1 8.71 63.13 -16.59
CA MET A 1 9.92 62.30 -16.44
C MET A 1 9.52 60.97 -15.82
N ALA A 2 9.87 59.88 -16.49
CA ALA A 2 9.40 58.49 -16.30
C ALA A 2 9.83 57.87 -14.94
N CYS A 3 8.92 57.18 -14.25
CA CYS A 3 8.67 55.72 -14.17
C CYS A 3 9.54 54.97 -13.12
N PRO A 4 8.96 54.22 -12.16
CA PRO A 4 9.69 53.48 -11.14
C PRO A 4 10.21 52.12 -11.68
N SER A 5 11.45 51.79 -11.37
CA SER A 5 12.08 50.51 -11.72
C SER A 5 11.47 49.34 -10.93
N ALA A 6 10.78 48.44 -11.62
CA ALA A 6 10.30 47.17 -11.10
C ALA A 6 11.48 46.23 -10.75
N ASN A 7 11.39 45.61 -9.59
CA ASN A 7 12.40 44.73 -8.99
C ASN A 7 12.43 43.37 -9.72
N HIS A 8 13.57 43.06 -10.34
CA HIS A 8 13.78 41.95 -11.26
C HIS A 8 14.11 40.63 -10.53
N ARG A 9 13.25 40.15 -9.62
CA ARG A 9 13.60 39.03 -8.70
C ARG A 9 12.60 37.87 -8.62
N GLU A 10 11.77 37.62 -9.64
CA GLU A 10 10.83 36.47 -9.66
C GLU A 10 11.15 35.35 -10.67
N SER A 11 12.11 35.54 -11.58
CA SER A 11 12.31 34.63 -12.73
C SER A 11 12.85 33.24 -12.38
N HIS A 12 13.63 33.06 -11.30
CA HIS A 12 14.42 31.84 -11.10
C HIS A 12 13.72 30.69 -10.35
N ARG A 13 12.51 30.89 -9.80
CA ARG A 13 11.76 29.81 -9.09
C ARG A 13 10.67 29.15 -9.94
N VAL A 14 10.28 29.76 -11.05
CA VAL A 14 9.16 29.28 -11.88
C VAL A 14 9.64 28.29 -12.95
N VAL A 15 10.88 28.44 -13.42
CA VAL A 15 11.48 27.59 -14.46
C VAL A 15 11.60 26.11 -14.06
N PRO A 16 11.99 25.72 -12.82
CA PRO A 16 12.06 24.31 -12.43
C PRO A 16 10.68 23.65 -12.33
N ILE A 17 9.66 24.40 -11.90
CA ILE A 17 8.29 23.91 -11.71
C ILE A 17 7.61 23.69 -13.08
N LEU A 18 7.80 24.60 -14.04
CA LEU A 18 7.26 24.42 -15.38
C LEU A 18 7.93 23.27 -16.14
N VAL A 19 9.23 23.05 -15.97
CA VAL A 19 9.95 21.94 -16.63
C VAL A 19 9.51 20.58 -16.06
N PHE A 20 9.22 20.49 -14.76
CA PHE A 20 8.67 19.27 -14.14
C PHE A 20 7.24 18.97 -14.61
N LEU A 21 6.43 20.00 -14.82
CA LEU A 21 5.05 19.87 -15.32
C LEU A 21 4.98 19.55 -16.82
N HIS A 22 5.98 19.95 -17.62
CA HIS A 22 5.96 19.72 -19.08
C HIS A 22 6.49 18.34 -19.49
N PHE A 23 7.46 17.75 -18.76
CA PHE A 23 7.96 16.39 -19.03
C PHE A 23 7.14 15.27 -18.37
N GLY A 24 6.43 15.54 -17.28
CA GLY A 24 5.63 14.53 -16.57
C GLY A 24 4.27 14.20 -17.19
N SER A 25 3.75 15.08 -18.07
CA SER A 25 2.32 15.05 -18.41
C SER A 25 1.98 14.41 -19.76
N PHE A 26 2.94 14.25 -20.69
CA PHE A 26 2.60 13.82 -22.07
C PHE A 26 3.02 12.39 -22.42
N SER A 27 3.96 11.77 -21.68
CA SER A 27 4.44 10.41 -21.98
C SER A 27 4.34 9.41 -20.82
N PHE A 28 4.15 9.88 -19.57
CA PHE A 28 4.04 9.01 -18.39
C PHE A 28 2.60 8.58 -18.10
N LEU A 29 1.61 9.42 -18.37
CA LEU A 29 0.21 9.13 -18.07
C LEU A 29 -0.41 7.96 -18.87
N PRO A 30 -0.10 7.75 -20.17
CA PRO A 30 -0.67 6.64 -20.92
C PRO A 30 -0.13 5.28 -20.47
N THR A 31 1.17 5.19 -20.18
CA THR A 31 1.84 3.93 -19.82
C THR A 31 1.45 3.45 -18.43
N GLU A 32 1.38 4.35 -17.44
CA GLU A 32 0.94 4.01 -16.08
C GLU A 32 -0.54 3.61 -16.05
N GLY A 33 -1.40 4.32 -16.78
CA GLY A 33 -2.80 3.96 -16.92
C GLY A 33 -2.99 2.60 -17.60
N LEU A 34 -2.22 2.29 -18.64
CA LEU A 34 -2.26 0.98 -19.30
C LEU A 34 -1.86 -0.14 -18.34
N TYR A 35 -0.78 0.03 -17.57
CA TYR A 35 -0.36 -0.96 -16.58
C TYR A 35 -1.46 -1.22 -15.54
N GLN A 36 -2.06 -0.18 -14.98
CA GLN A 36 -3.14 -0.31 -14.00
C GLN A 36 -4.36 -1.04 -14.59
N ASN A 37 -4.77 -0.69 -15.82
CA ASN A 37 -5.89 -1.36 -16.48
C ASN A 37 -5.61 -2.83 -16.78
N ILE A 38 -4.39 -3.16 -17.25
CA ILE A 38 -3.97 -4.54 -17.46
C ILE A 38 -3.96 -5.30 -16.14
N LEU A 39 -3.44 -4.72 -15.07
CA LEU A 39 -3.40 -5.36 -13.76
C LEU A 39 -4.81 -5.61 -13.21
N LEU A 40 -5.72 -4.63 -13.31
CA LEU A 40 -7.13 -4.76 -12.92
C LEU A 40 -7.83 -5.88 -13.69
N LEU A 41 -7.59 -5.97 -15.00
CA LEU A 41 -8.08 -7.09 -15.80
C LEU A 41 -7.53 -8.41 -15.26
N LEU A 42 -6.21 -8.53 -15.08
CA LEU A 42 -5.57 -9.79 -14.67
C LEU A 42 -6.00 -10.28 -13.29
N ILE A 43 -6.22 -9.39 -12.33
CA ILE A 43 -6.71 -9.77 -10.98
C ILE A 43 -8.21 -10.09 -10.97
N ALA A 44 -8.98 -9.62 -11.96
CA ALA A 44 -10.39 -9.97 -12.14
C ALA A 44 -10.61 -11.30 -12.89
N LEU A 45 -9.66 -11.73 -13.72
CA LEU A 45 -9.74 -12.98 -14.49
C LEU A 45 -10.03 -14.23 -13.65
N PRO A 46 -9.46 -14.45 -12.45
CA PRO A 46 -9.81 -15.60 -11.62
C PRO A 46 -11.33 -15.69 -11.40
N LEU A 47 -11.96 -14.60 -10.97
CA LEU A 47 -13.40 -14.60 -10.70
C LEU A 47 -14.23 -14.81 -11.98
N HIS A 48 -13.78 -14.25 -13.11
CA HIS A 48 -14.40 -14.53 -14.41
C HIS A 48 -14.34 -16.03 -14.75
N THR A 49 -13.19 -16.67 -14.59
CA THR A 49 -13.05 -18.12 -14.86
C THR A 49 -13.89 -18.98 -13.91
N ALA A 50 -13.98 -18.59 -12.64
CA ALA A 50 -14.83 -19.25 -11.67
C ALA A 50 -16.32 -19.16 -12.07
N SER A 51 -16.76 -18.01 -12.59
CA SER A 51 -18.15 -17.79 -13.02
C SER A 51 -18.59 -18.65 -14.21
N LEU A 52 -17.64 -19.13 -15.02
CA LEU A 52 -17.89 -20.00 -16.16
C LEU A 52 -17.83 -21.49 -15.77
N SER A 53 -17.42 -21.80 -14.54
CA SER A 53 -17.29 -23.18 -14.10
C SER A 53 -18.65 -23.82 -13.81
N THR A 54 -18.74 -25.10 -14.13
CA THR A 54 -19.86 -25.98 -13.78
C THR A 54 -19.53 -26.93 -12.64
N THR A 55 -18.36 -26.80 -12.01
CA THR A 55 -18.00 -27.66 -10.88
C THR A 55 -18.91 -27.39 -9.68
N PRO A 56 -19.35 -28.43 -8.95
CA PRO A 56 -20.08 -28.23 -7.70
C PRO A 56 -19.26 -27.45 -6.66
N TRP A 57 -19.96 -26.73 -5.78
CA TRP A 57 -19.34 -26.03 -4.66
C TRP A 57 -18.57 -26.99 -3.75
N SER A 58 -17.34 -26.62 -3.42
CA SER A 58 -16.41 -27.40 -2.62
C SER A 58 -16.09 -26.71 -1.29
N PRO A 59 -15.60 -27.45 -0.27
CA PRO A 59 -15.10 -26.84 0.96
C PRO A 59 -13.96 -25.84 0.75
N LEU A 60 -13.17 -26.01 -0.32
CA LEU A 60 -12.08 -25.09 -0.67
C LEU A 60 -12.61 -23.74 -1.14
N ASP A 61 -13.78 -23.70 -1.78
CA ASP A 61 -14.45 -22.47 -2.18
C ASP A 61 -14.86 -21.67 -0.93
N THR A 62 -15.48 -22.36 0.04
CA THR A 62 -15.85 -21.75 1.32
C THR A 62 -14.62 -21.21 2.06
N LEU A 63 -13.55 -22.00 2.15
CA LEU A 63 -12.31 -21.58 2.82
C LEU A 63 -11.68 -20.35 2.16
N SER A 64 -11.57 -20.37 0.83
CA SER A 64 -11.00 -19.27 0.05
C SER A 64 -11.82 -17.99 0.18
N LEU A 65 -13.15 -18.12 0.17
CA LEU A 65 -14.06 -17.00 0.40
C LEU A 65 -13.92 -16.42 1.81
N LEU A 66 -13.89 -17.26 2.85
CA LEU A 66 -13.74 -16.81 4.24
C LEU A 66 -12.39 -16.11 4.46
N LEU A 67 -11.31 -16.65 3.90
CA LEU A 67 -9.98 -16.00 3.95
C LEU A 67 -9.98 -14.66 3.22
N SER A 68 -10.62 -14.58 2.05
CA SER A 68 -10.74 -13.32 1.30
C SER A 68 -11.49 -12.27 2.13
N ILE A 69 -12.62 -12.63 2.73
CA ILE A 69 -13.39 -11.73 3.60
C ILE A 69 -12.56 -11.31 4.81
N LEU A 70 -11.83 -12.22 5.44
CA LEU A 70 -10.95 -11.90 6.58
C LEU A 70 -9.90 -10.85 6.19
N PHE A 71 -9.28 -11.00 5.02
CA PHE A 71 -8.32 -10.03 4.52
C PHE A 71 -8.96 -8.68 4.19
N LEU A 72 -10.12 -8.67 3.53
CA LEU A 72 -10.86 -7.43 3.24
C LEU A 72 -11.24 -6.68 4.53
N LEU A 73 -11.66 -7.40 5.58
CA LEU A 73 -11.92 -6.80 6.89
C LEU A 73 -10.64 -6.25 7.53
N GLY A 74 -9.54 -7.00 7.47
CA GLY A 74 -8.24 -6.56 7.97
C GLY A 74 -7.74 -5.28 7.27
N GLU A 75 -7.87 -5.21 5.95
CA GLU A 75 -7.57 -4.03 5.15
C GLU A 75 -8.45 -2.84 5.58
N THR A 76 -9.77 -3.05 5.66
CA THR A 76 -10.72 -2.01 6.07
C THR A 76 -10.37 -1.44 7.45
N ILE A 77 -9.98 -2.30 8.40
CA ILE A 77 -9.56 -1.86 9.75
C ILE A 77 -8.26 -1.06 9.66
N ALA A 78 -7.25 -1.55 8.92
CA ALA A 78 -5.97 -0.87 8.77
C ALA A 78 -6.13 0.52 8.14
N ASP A 79 -6.91 0.62 7.07
CA ASP A 79 -7.17 1.89 6.39
C ASP A 79 -7.95 2.87 7.27
N ASN A 80 -8.91 2.39 8.05
CA ASN A 80 -9.63 3.23 9.01
C ASN A 80 -8.70 3.73 10.14
N GLN A 81 -7.79 2.89 10.65
CA GLN A 81 -6.76 3.30 11.61
C GLN A 81 -5.85 4.39 11.01
N GLN A 82 -5.38 4.19 9.77
CA GLN A 82 -4.54 5.17 9.09
C GLN A 82 -5.28 6.48 8.82
N ARG A 83 -6.55 6.41 8.38
CA ARG A 83 -7.39 7.59 8.12
C ARG A 83 -7.62 8.39 9.40
N ALA A 84 -8.04 7.73 10.47
CA ALA A 84 -8.26 8.38 11.78
C ALA A 84 -6.99 9.09 12.28
N PHE A 85 -5.81 8.46 12.10
CA PHE A 85 -4.54 9.10 12.42
C PHE A 85 -4.28 10.35 11.56
N GLN A 86 -4.48 10.29 10.24
CA GLN A 86 -4.26 11.44 9.36
C GLN A 86 -5.22 12.60 9.65
N GLU A 87 -6.48 12.31 10.01
CA GLU A 87 -7.45 13.31 10.43
C GLU A 87 -6.98 14.05 11.68
N LEU A 88 -6.57 13.32 12.72
CA LEU A 88 -5.99 13.92 13.94
C LEU A 88 -4.76 14.77 13.63
N LYS A 89 -3.87 14.24 12.78
CA LYS A 89 -2.64 14.93 12.38
C LYS A 89 -2.93 16.22 11.61
N SER A 90 -3.90 16.22 10.72
CA SER A 90 -4.33 17.42 9.98
C SER A 90 -4.91 18.48 10.90
N ALA A 91 -5.51 18.09 12.03
CA ALA A 91 -5.96 18.96 13.10
C ALA A 91 -4.85 19.39 14.08
N GLY A 92 -3.57 19.11 13.76
CA GLY A 92 -2.42 19.49 14.58
C GLY A 92 -2.19 18.59 15.80
N ARG A 93 -2.87 17.45 15.90
CA ARG A 93 -2.71 16.48 16.98
C ARG A 93 -1.94 15.27 16.50
N ASP A 94 -0.84 14.96 17.17
CA ASP A 94 -0.09 13.73 16.92
C ASP A 94 -0.15 12.82 18.15
N PRO A 95 -1.07 11.84 18.19
CA PRO A 95 -1.22 10.95 19.35
C PRO A 95 0.01 10.05 19.55
N THR A 96 0.84 9.87 18.53
CA THR A 96 2.00 8.99 18.57
C THR A 96 3.30 9.71 18.93
N GLY A 97 3.34 11.04 18.75
CA GLY A 97 4.53 11.87 18.96
C GLY A 97 5.63 11.73 17.89
N HIS A 98 5.48 10.83 16.92
CA HIS A 98 6.48 10.56 15.88
C HIS A 98 5.97 10.76 14.45
N GLY A 99 4.72 11.19 14.28
CA GLY A 99 4.17 11.66 13.01
C GLY A 99 3.63 10.58 12.08
N PHE A 100 3.55 9.32 12.52
CA PHE A 100 2.98 8.20 11.76
C PHE A 100 2.28 7.21 12.68
N VAL A 101 1.32 6.45 12.14
CA VAL A 101 0.62 5.40 12.89
C VAL A 101 1.56 4.21 13.15
N SER A 102 1.64 3.76 14.39
CA SER A 102 2.46 2.62 14.83
C SER A 102 1.77 1.72 15.86
N GLU A 103 0.46 1.91 16.04
CA GLU A 103 -0.42 1.20 16.97
C GLU A 103 -1.51 0.41 16.23
N GLY A 104 -2.24 -0.44 16.94
CA GLY A 104 -3.26 -1.30 16.33
C GLY A 104 -2.62 -2.33 15.39
N LEU A 105 -3.14 -2.46 14.16
CA LEU A 105 -2.58 -3.39 13.17
C LEU A 105 -1.17 -2.97 12.74
N PHE A 106 -0.87 -1.67 12.81
CA PHE A 106 0.45 -1.13 12.51
C PHE A 106 1.51 -1.54 13.57
N ALA A 107 1.11 -2.05 14.73
CA ALA A 107 2.07 -2.63 15.67
C ALA A 107 2.68 -3.95 15.15
N TYR A 108 1.94 -4.71 14.33
CA TYR A 108 2.34 -6.04 13.85
C TYR A 108 3.02 -6.00 12.47
N SER A 109 2.62 -5.06 11.62
CA SER A 109 3.20 -4.85 10.30
C SER A 109 3.21 -3.36 10.00
N ARG A 110 4.24 -2.88 9.30
CA ARG A 110 4.29 -1.48 8.86
C ARG A 110 3.33 -1.19 7.70
N HIS A 111 2.92 -2.22 6.97
CA HIS A 111 1.99 -2.14 5.84
C HIS A 111 0.92 -3.25 5.95
N PRO A 112 0.10 -3.24 7.01
CA PRO A 112 -0.90 -4.28 7.24
C PRO A 112 -2.00 -4.26 6.18
N ASN A 113 -2.37 -3.08 5.69
CA ASN A 113 -3.30 -2.92 4.56
C ASN A 113 -2.77 -3.57 3.27
N PHE A 114 -1.49 -3.35 2.93
CA PHE A 114 -0.90 -3.96 1.73
C PHE A 114 -0.85 -5.49 1.83
N PHE A 115 -0.53 -6.02 3.01
CA PHE A 115 -0.59 -7.45 3.27
C PHE A 115 -2.00 -8.01 3.08
N CYS A 116 -3.00 -7.31 3.62
CA CYS A 116 -4.39 -7.71 3.51
C CYS A 116 -4.89 -7.65 2.07
N GLU A 117 -4.62 -6.57 1.34
CA GLU A 117 -5.01 -6.44 -0.07
C GLU A 117 -4.38 -7.55 -0.93
N MET A 118 -3.08 -7.84 -0.77
CA MET A 118 -2.48 -9.00 -1.43
C MET A 118 -3.17 -10.31 -1.02
N GLY A 119 -3.42 -10.52 0.27
CA GLY A 119 -4.11 -11.70 0.78
C GLY A 119 -5.51 -11.88 0.19
N PHE A 120 -6.27 -10.80 0.04
CA PHE A 120 -7.59 -10.80 -0.59
C PHE A 120 -7.51 -11.32 -2.02
N TRP A 121 -6.62 -10.77 -2.85
CA TRP A 121 -6.49 -11.20 -4.25
C TRP A 121 -5.91 -12.61 -4.42
N TRP A 122 -5.04 -13.05 -3.51
CA TRP A 122 -4.62 -14.45 -3.44
C TRP A 122 -5.77 -15.38 -3.04
N GLY A 123 -6.67 -14.94 -2.16
CA GLY A 123 -7.90 -15.66 -1.82
C GLY A 123 -8.88 -15.77 -2.98
N VAL A 124 -9.07 -14.69 -3.75
CA VAL A 124 -9.87 -14.69 -5.00
C VAL A 124 -9.29 -15.66 -6.02
N TYR A 125 -7.96 -15.70 -6.17
CA TYR A 125 -7.29 -16.68 -7.01
C TYR A 125 -7.49 -18.12 -6.51
N ALA A 126 -7.35 -18.37 -5.20
CA ALA A 126 -7.55 -19.69 -4.62
C ALA A 126 -8.98 -20.20 -4.84
N PHE A 127 -9.97 -19.31 -4.72
CA PHE A 127 -11.37 -19.60 -5.04
C PHE A 127 -11.53 -20.04 -6.50
N ALA A 128 -10.96 -19.28 -7.44
CA ALA A 128 -11.05 -19.64 -8.86
C ALA A 128 -10.33 -20.95 -9.21
N ALA A 129 -9.17 -21.20 -8.61
CA ALA A 129 -8.43 -22.44 -8.81
C ALA A 129 -9.20 -23.65 -8.26
N ALA A 130 -9.85 -23.51 -7.10
CA ALA A 130 -10.75 -24.54 -6.55
C ALA A 130 -11.95 -24.79 -7.49
N ALA A 131 -12.61 -23.71 -7.93
CA ALA A 131 -13.76 -23.77 -8.82
C ALA A 131 -13.43 -24.27 -10.23
N THR A 132 -12.18 -24.39 -10.68
CA THR A 132 -11.85 -24.84 -12.06
C THR A 132 -11.31 -26.26 -12.13
N GLY A 133 -11.46 -27.06 -11.07
CA GLY A 133 -11.13 -28.48 -11.07
C GLY A 133 -9.97 -28.88 -10.15
N GLY A 134 -9.56 -28.03 -9.20
CA GLY A 134 -8.72 -28.42 -8.07
C GLY A 134 -7.22 -28.11 -8.20
N ALA A 135 -6.42 -28.71 -7.29
CA ALA A 135 -5.14 -28.28 -6.69
C ALA A 135 -3.93 -27.91 -7.60
N GLY A 136 -4.11 -27.81 -8.92
CA GLY A 136 -3.10 -27.31 -9.83
C GLY A 136 -2.96 -25.78 -9.78
N VAL A 137 -1.84 -25.28 -10.29
CA VAL A 137 -1.66 -23.85 -10.53
C VAL A 137 -2.52 -23.44 -11.72
N HIS A 138 -3.46 -22.53 -11.49
CA HIS A 138 -4.31 -21.98 -12.54
C HIS A 138 -3.62 -20.79 -13.23
N TRP A 139 -3.81 -20.63 -14.55
CA TRP A 139 -3.08 -19.62 -15.34
C TRP A 139 -3.36 -18.17 -14.90
N THR A 140 -4.49 -17.94 -14.22
CA THR A 140 -4.84 -16.61 -13.68
C THR A 140 -3.99 -16.19 -12.47
N ILE A 141 -3.07 -17.03 -12.00
CA ILE A 141 -2.07 -16.70 -10.95
C ILE A 141 -1.23 -15.46 -11.30
N VAL A 142 -1.10 -15.15 -12.60
CA VAL A 142 -0.36 -13.98 -13.09
C VAL A 142 -0.89 -12.68 -12.48
N GLY A 143 -2.21 -12.57 -12.26
CA GLY A 143 -2.83 -11.40 -11.62
C GLY A 143 -2.28 -11.12 -10.22
N PRO A 144 -2.56 -11.96 -9.21
CA PRO A 144 -2.07 -11.74 -7.84
C PRO A 144 -0.55 -11.75 -7.73
N ALA A 145 0.17 -12.47 -8.61
CA ALA A 145 1.63 -12.43 -8.65
C ALA A 145 2.16 -11.05 -9.07
N LEU A 146 1.63 -10.46 -10.15
CA LEU A 146 2.01 -9.11 -10.59
C LEU A 146 1.59 -8.05 -9.56
N LEU A 147 0.41 -8.21 -8.94
CA LEU A 147 -0.03 -7.34 -7.86
C LEU A 147 0.95 -7.39 -6.67
N THR A 148 1.42 -8.59 -6.32
CA THR A 148 2.41 -8.78 -5.25
C THR A 148 3.72 -8.05 -5.58
N LEU A 149 4.22 -8.16 -6.81
CA LEU A 149 5.42 -7.44 -7.25
C LEU A 149 5.25 -5.91 -7.20
N LEU A 150 4.08 -5.42 -7.62
CA LEU A 150 3.73 -4.00 -7.51
C LEU A 150 3.78 -3.54 -6.05
N PHE A 151 3.17 -4.30 -5.13
CA PHE A 151 3.19 -3.99 -3.71
C PHE A 151 4.60 -4.03 -3.12
N GLN A 152 5.48 -4.92 -3.55
CA GLN A 152 6.88 -4.90 -3.11
C GLN A 152 7.59 -3.60 -3.49
N GLY A 153 7.37 -3.12 -4.73
CA GLY A 153 7.87 -1.83 -5.20
C GLY A 153 7.27 -0.65 -4.43
N SER A 154 5.94 -0.61 -4.32
CA SER A 154 5.19 0.43 -3.60
C SER A 154 5.61 0.53 -2.13
N THR A 155 5.77 -0.62 -1.46
CA THR A 155 6.23 -0.69 -0.08
C THR A 155 7.64 -0.10 0.06
N ALA A 156 8.57 -0.48 -0.83
CA ALA A 156 9.95 0.01 -0.79
C ALA A 156 10.01 1.53 -0.98
N PHE A 157 9.23 2.05 -1.93
CA PHE A 157 9.13 3.48 -2.18
C PHE A 157 8.53 4.24 -0.99
N THR A 158 7.45 3.73 -0.42
CA THR A 158 6.77 4.36 0.75
C THR A 158 7.67 4.37 1.99
N GLU A 159 8.42 3.29 2.23
CA GLU A 159 9.41 3.21 3.30
C GLU A 159 10.56 4.21 3.11
N TRP A 160 11.01 4.40 1.86
CA TRP A 160 12.05 5.38 1.53
C TRP A 160 11.59 6.81 1.77
N ILE A 161 10.36 7.17 1.35
CA ILE A 161 9.76 8.48 1.64
C ILE A 161 9.64 8.69 3.15
N SER A 162 9.05 7.71 3.85
CA SER A 162 8.77 7.83 5.28
C SER A 162 10.05 7.91 6.12
N GLY A 163 11.08 7.14 5.76
CA GLY A 163 12.40 7.19 6.39
C GLY A 163 13.15 8.51 6.19
N ARG A 164 12.83 9.28 5.14
CA ARG A 164 13.34 10.64 4.94
C ARG A 164 12.51 11.69 5.66
N LYS A 165 11.21 11.46 5.81
CA LYS A 165 10.26 12.41 6.39
C LYS A 165 10.25 12.38 7.92
N TYR A 166 10.33 11.20 8.54
CA TYR A 166 10.18 11.03 9.99
C TYR A 166 11.44 10.40 10.59
N PRO A 167 12.16 11.12 11.48
CA PRO A 167 13.39 10.62 12.11
C PRO A 167 13.21 9.26 12.84
N PHE A 168 12.09 9.09 13.55
CA PHE A 168 11.77 7.88 14.30
C PHE A 168 11.37 6.68 13.44
N TYR A 169 11.16 6.85 12.13
CA TYR A 169 10.74 5.76 11.26
C TYR A 169 11.80 4.66 11.16
N LYS A 170 13.09 5.01 11.27
CA LYS A 170 14.18 4.02 11.32
C LYS A 170 14.12 3.14 12.57
N VAL A 171 13.57 3.64 13.68
CA VAL A 171 13.33 2.84 14.89
C VAL A 171 12.18 1.88 14.64
N TYR A 172 11.08 2.38 14.07
CA TYR A 172 9.93 1.56 13.68
C TYR A 172 10.29 0.42 12.71
N GLN A 173 11.19 0.70 11.75
CA GLN A 173 11.72 -0.31 10.82
C GLN A 173 12.45 -1.48 11.51
N ARG A 174 13.02 -1.26 12.69
CA ARG A 174 13.78 -2.26 13.45
C ARG A 174 12.88 -3.15 14.31
N VAL A 175 11.78 -2.60 14.82
CA VAL A 175 10.95 -3.28 15.84
C VAL A 175 9.66 -3.88 15.29
N THR A 176 9.17 -3.39 14.16
CA THR A 176 7.92 -3.89 13.55
C THR A 176 8.24 -4.58 12.23
N SER A 177 7.52 -5.64 11.86
CA SER A 177 7.72 -6.33 10.58
C SER A 177 7.35 -5.45 9.39
N ARG A 178 7.99 -5.65 8.22
CA ARG A 178 7.70 -4.86 7.02
C ARG A 178 6.30 -5.11 6.47
N LEU A 179 5.93 -6.37 6.27
CA LEU A 179 4.73 -6.73 5.51
C LEU A 179 3.94 -7.85 6.20
N ILE A 180 4.59 -8.98 6.46
CA ILE A 180 3.96 -10.12 7.16
C ILE A 180 3.72 -9.72 8.61
N PRO A 181 2.48 -9.74 9.13
CA PRO A 181 2.20 -9.40 10.52
C PRO A 181 2.92 -10.32 11.49
N LEU A 182 3.79 -9.77 12.33
CA LEU A 182 4.52 -10.49 13.38
C LEU A 182 4.46 -9.69 14.68
N PRO A 183 4.41 -10.36 15.84
CA PRO A 183 4.45 -9.65 17.12
C PRO A 183 5.80 -8.92 17.26
N ARG A 184 5.74 -7.69 17.78
CA ARG A 184 6.93 -6.92 18.16
C ARG A 184 7.25 -7.10 19.64
N SER A 185 8.52 -7.01 20.00
CA SER A 185 8.99 -7.15 21.39
C SER A 185 8.83 -5.88 22.24
N GLU A 186 8.78 -4.71 21.60
CA GLU A 186 8.75 -3.40 22.26
C GLU A 186 8.07 -2.35 21.35
N THR A 187 7.59 -1.26 21.93
CA THR A 187 6.99 -0.13 21.20
C THR A 187 8.05 0.76 20.54
N VAL A 188 7.63 1.61 19.59
CA VAL A 188 8.53 2.58 18.95
C VAL A 188 9.14 3.55 19.98
N GLN A 189 8.35 3.96 20.96
CA GLN A 189 8.77 4.86 22.03
C GLN A 189 9.83 4.22 22.92
N GLU A 190 9.56 3.01 23.43
CA GLU A 190 10.51 2.24 24.25
C GLU A 190 11.84 1.99 23.51
N ALA A 191 11.76 1.63 22.23
CA ALA A 191 12.93 1.42 21.41
C ALA A 191 13.72 2.72 21.16
N ALA A 192 13.05 3.86 21.01
CA ALA A 192 13.69 5.15 20.85
C ALA A 192 14.41 5.60 22.13
N GLU A 193 13.78 5.40 23.29
CA GLU A 193 14.38 5.66 24.61
C GLU A 193 15.61 4.77 24.86
N ARG A 194 15.51 3.45 24.59
CA ARG A 194 16.65 2.53 24.71
C ARG A 194 17.83 2.94 23.83
N LEU A 195 17.55 3.47 22.65
CA LEU A 195 18.57 3.95 21.71
C LEU A 195 19.06 5.37 22.01
N LYS A 196 18.57 6.02 23.08
CA LYS A 196 18.89 7.40 23.46
C LYS A 196 18.63 8.40 22.34
N LEU A 197 17.55 8.17 21.58
CA LEU A 197 17.09 9.05 20.49
C LEU A 197 16.02 10.06 20.97
N LEU A 198 15.58 9.90 22.21
CA LEU A 198 14.75 10.79 23.01
C LEU A 198 15.52 11.09 24.30
#